data_AF-X1GLC5-F1
#
_entry.id   AF-X1GLC5-F1
#
_cell.length_a   1.000
_cell.length_b   1.000
_cell.length_c   1.000
_cell.angle_alpha   90.00
_cell.angle_beta   90.00
_cell.angle_gamma   90.00
#
_symmetry.space_group_name_H-M   'P 1'
#
loop_
_entity.id
_entity.type
_entity.pdbx_description
1 polymer ?
#
loop_
_entity_poly.entity_id
_entity_poly.type
_entity_poly.pdbx_seq_one_letter_code
_entity_poly.pdbx_strand_id
1 'polypeptide(L)' 'MMLLRYGLYSAIVDAFDSELIKIAKGEKPELADLVHRVMNGEKPDPSSLTEEEVKYVKTVRVLTGESLYSHSWLEI' A
#
# COMPACT_ATOMS: atom_id res chain seq x y z
N MET A 1 4.75 0.38 4.28
CA MET A 1 3.76 1.36 4.82
C MET A 1 2.97 0.80 5.99
N MET A 2 2.35 -0.38 5.87
CA MET A 2 1.62 -1.01 6.99
C MET A 2 2.52 -1.25 8.21
N LEU A 3 3.73 -1.79 8.00
CA LEU A 3 4.69 -2.05 9.08
C LEU A 3 5.23 -0.77 9.74
N LEU A 4 5.34 0.33 8.98
CA LEU A 4 5.76 1.63 9.53
C LEU A 4 4.81 2.08 10.65
N ARG A 5 3.49 1.81 10.50
CA ARG A 5 2.48 2.09 11.53
C ARG A 5 2.73 1.35 12.84
N TYR A 6 3.29 0.15 12.75
CA TYR A 6 3.60 -0.70 13.91
C TYR A 6 5.01 -0.48 14.47
N GLY A 7 5.68 0.62 14.10
CA GLY A 7 6.98 1.00 14.67
C GLY A 7 8.20 0.43 13.93
N LEU A 8 8.03 -0.16 12.74
CA LEU A 8 9.16 -0.52 11.90
C LEU A 8 9.83 0.78 11.39
N TYR A 9 11.00 1.11 11.94
CA TYR A 9 11.73 2.33 11.59
C TYR A 9 12.66 2.16 10.38
N SER A 10 13.20 0.95 10.16
CA SER A 10 14.16 0.68 9.10
C SER A 10 13.89 -0.67 8.41
N ALA A 11 14.38 -0.80 7.18
CA ALA A 11 14.27 -2.02 6.39
C ALA A 11 15.51 -2.18 5.48
N ILE A 12 15.91 -3.42 5.22
CA ILE A 12 16.84 -3.76 4.13
C ILE A 12 15.98 -3.98 2.89
N VAL A 13 16.26 -3.24 1.83
CA VAL A 13 15.45 -3.22 0.60
C VAL A 13 16.33 -3.53 -0.61
N ASP A 14 15.71 -3.97 -1.70
CA ASP A 14 16.39 -4.08 -2.99
C ASP A 14 16.88 -2.70 -3.44
N ALA A 15 18.16 -2.59 -3.81
CA ALA A 15 18.76 -1.34 -4.25
C ALA A 15 18.19 -0.82 -5.58
N PHE A 16 17.57 -1.69 -6.39
CA PHE A 16 16.95 -1.33 -7.66
C PHE A 16 15.46 -1.00 -7.54
N ASP A 17 14.85 -1.24 -6.37
CA ASP A 17 13.46 -0.86 -6.11
C ASP A 17 13.39 0.61 -5.67
N SER A 18 13.41 1.50 -6.66
CA SER A 18 13.36 2.94 -6.43
C SER A 18 12.07 3.41 -5.74
N GLU A 19 10.97 2.67 -5.90
CA GLU A 19 9.70 3.03 -5.27
C GLU A 19 9.76 2.72 -3.78
N LEU A 20 10.18 1.51 -3.41
CA LEU A 20 10.33 1.11 -2.01
C LEU A 20 11.33 2.00 -1.27
N ILE A 21 12.42 2.42 -1.93
CA ILE A 21 13.39 3.37 -1.38
C ILE A 21 12.71 4.72 -1.08
N LYS A 22 11.92 5.28 -1.99
CA LYS A 22 11.19 6.54 -1.78
C LYS A 22 10.20 6.44 -0.62
N ILE A 23 9.50 5.30 -0.52
CA ILE A 23 8.59 5.02 0.59
C ILE A 23 9.34 4.99 1.92
N ALA A 24 10.46 4.27 1.99
CA ALA A 24 11.28 4.17 3.19
C ALA A 24 11.87 5.52 3.63
N LYS A 25 12.11 6.43 2.66
CA LYS A 25 12.56 7.81 2.92
C LYS A 25 11.43 8.77 3.33
N GLY A 26 10.17 8.33 3.32
CA GLY A 26 9.03 9.18 3.65
C GLY A 26 8.59 10.11 2.53
N GLU A 27 9.00 9.85 1.28
CA GLU A 27 8.69 10.70 0.12
C GLU A 27 7.28 10.44 -0.46
N LYS A 28 6.53 9.47 0.07
CA LYS A 28 5.15 9.16 -0.30
C LYS A 28 4.19 9.18 0.91
N PRO A 29 4.01 10.32 1.60
CA PRO A 29 3.18 10.41 2.81
C PRO A 29 1.68 10.19 2.51
N GLU A 30 1.15 10.79 1.43
CA GLU A 30 -0.26 10.67 1.01
C GLU A 30 -0.69 9.20 0.83
N LEU A 31 0.18 8.40 0.22
CA LEU A 31 -0.04 6.99 -0.01
C LEU A 31 0.05 6.17 1.27
N ALA A 32 0.95 6.53 2.19
CA ALA A 32 1.03 5.91 3.51
C ALA A 32 -0.24 6.18 4.32
N ASP A 33 -0.75 7.41 4.27
CA ASP A 33 -2.01 7.79 4.91
C ASP A 33 -3.20 7.04 4.33
N LEU A 34 -3.28 6.92 2.99
CA LEU A 34 -4.31 6.09 2.34
C LEU A 34 -4.26 4.64 2.82
N VAL A 35 -3.07 4.02 2.83
CA VAL A 35 -2.89 2.65 3.33
C VAL A 35 -3.35 2.53 4.79
N HIS A 36 -3.01 3.50 5.64
CA HIS A 36 -3.41 3.49 7.05
C HIS A 36 -4.91 3.67 7.24
N ARG A 37 -5.56 4.51 6.42
CA ARG A 37 -7.02 4.66 6.42
C ARG A 37 -7.73 3.38 6.02
N VAL A 38 -7.28 2.73 4.95
CA VAL A 38 -7.83 1.43 4.51
C VAL A 38 -7.63 0.35 5.57
N MET A 39 -6.46 0.30 6.21
CA MET A 39 -6.23 -0.60 7.35
C MET A 39 -7.17 -0.36 8.54
N ASN A 40 -7.73 0.84 8.69
CA ASN A 40 -8.73 1.16 9.72
C ASN A 40 -10.16 0.84 9.29
N GLY A 41 -10.35 0.22 8.13
CA GLY A 41 -11.65 -0.19 7.59
C GLY A 41 -12.30 0.82 6.65
N GLU A 42 -11.60 1.90 6.26
CA GLU A 42 -12.09 2.80 5.22
C GLU A 42 -12.17 2.08 3.87
N LYS A 43 -13.30 2.25 3.18
CA LYS A 43 -13.54 1.67 1.84
C LYS A 43 -13.65 2.80 0.83
N PRO A 44 -12.51 3.33 0.33
CA PRO A 44 -12.54 4.38 -0.67
C PRO A 44 -13.18 3.88 -1.97
N ASP A 45 -13.88 4.77 -2.66
CA ASP A 45 -14.43 4.50 -3.99
C ASP A 45 -13.28 4.39 -5.00
N PRO A 46 -13.11 3.26 -5.70
CA PRO A 46 -12.05 3.11 -6.70
C PRO A 46 -12.06 4.20 -7.77
N SER A 47 -13.23 4.76 -8.11
CA SER A 47 -13.33 5.84 -9.10
C SER A 47 -12.73 7.17 -8.65
N SER A 48 -12.47 7.33 -7.35
CA SER A 48 -11.84 8.53 -6.78
C SER A 48 -10.32 8.42 -6.64
N LEU A 49 -9.75 7.25 -6.94
CA LEU A 49 -8.33 6.93 -6.75
C LEU A 49 -7.59 6.85 -8.09
N THR A 50 -6.30 7.15 -8.05
CA THR A 50 -5.37 6.87 -9.15
C THR A 50 -5.11 5.37 -9.30
N GLU A 51 -4.65 4.93 -10.46
CA GLU A 51 -4.29 3.51 -10.70
C GLU A 51 -3.27 2.98 -9.69
N GLU A 52 -2.30 3.81 -9.30
CA GLU A 52 -1.31 3.48 -8.28
C GLU A 52 -1.99 3.23 -6.93
N GLU A 53 -2.81 4.17 -6.46
CA GLU A 53 -3.53 4.06 -5.20
C GLU A 53 -4.43 2.82 -5.17
N VAL A 54 -5.14 2.53 -6.25
CA VAL A 54 -5.98 1.31 -6.38
C VAL A 54 -5.14 0.05 -6.14
N LYS A 55 -3.94 -0.05 -6.72
CA LYS A 55 -3.03 -1.19 -6.51
C LYS A 55 -2.63 -1.34 -5.04
N TYR A 56 -2.37 -0.23 -4.34
CA TYR A 56 -2.06 -0.26 -2.91
C TYR A 56 -3.27 -0.66 -2.06
N VAL A 57 -4.46 -0.11 -2.32
CA VAL A 57 -5.70 -0.51 -1.61
C VAL A 57 -5.98 -1.99 -1.78
N LYS A 58 -5.86 -2.50 -3.01
CA LYS A 58 -5.99 -3.93 -3.31
C LYS A 58 -4.97 -4.76 -2.53
N THR A 59 -3.73 -4.34 -2.51
CA THR A 59 -2.65 -5.03 -1.78
C THR A 59 -2.97 -5.09 -0.27
N VAL A 60 -3.45 -3.99 0.32
CA VAL A 60 -3.88 -3.99 1.73
C VAL A 60 -4.97 -5.02 1.97
N ARG A 61 -6.01 -5.07 1.14
CA ARG A 61 -7.12 -6.05 1.26
C ARG A 61 -6.66 -7.49 1.17
N VAL A 62 -5.67 -7.78 0.33
CA VAL A 62 -5.07 -9.12 0.25
C VAL A 62 -4.31 -9.44 1.52
N LEU A 63 -3.49 -8.51 2.02
CA LEU A 63 -2.67 -8.71 3.22
C LEU A 63 -3.51 -8.79 4.50
N THR A 64 -4.68 -8.14 4.55
CA THR A 64 -5.64 -8.22 5.67
C THR A 64 -6.59 -9.42 5.57
N GLY A 65 -6.55 -10.19 4.47
CA GLY A 65 -7.42 -11.34 4.25
C GLY A 65 -8.84 -11.01 3.82
N GLU A 66 -9.13 -9.75 3.46
CA GLU A 66 -10.42 -9.33 2.92
C GLU A 66 -10.65 -9.80 1.48
N SER A 67 -9.57 -10.06 0.73
CA SER A 67 -9.62 -10.57 -0.63
C SER A 67 -8.55 -11.64 -0.85
N LEU A 68 -8.83 -12.59 -1.75
CA LEU A 68 -7.83 -13.56 -2.18
C LEU A 68 -6.92 -12.94 -3.23
N TYR A 69 -5.63 -13.26 -3.16
CA TYR A 69 -4.67 -12.89 -4.18
C TYR A 69 -4.93 -13.67 -5.47
N SER A 70 -5.04 -12.94 -6.58
CA SER A 70 -4.91 -13.47 -7.93
C SER A 70 -4.15 -12.44 -8.75
N HIS A 71 -3.20 -12.90 -9.58
CA HIS A 71 -2.43 -11.99 -10.42
C HIS A 71 -3.34 -11.16 -11.33
N SER A 72 -4.36 -11.80 -11.93
CA SER A 72 -5.36 -11.10 -12.74
C SER A 72 -6.15 -10.06 -11.97
N TRP A 73 -6.38 -10.26 -10.66
CA TRP A 73 -7.16 -9.32 -9.84
C TRP A 73 -6.41 -8.02 -9.53
N LEU A 74 -5.08 -8.05 -9.48
CA LEU A 74 -4.30 -6.83 -9.31
C LEU A 74 -4.36 -5.94 -10.55
N GLU A 75 -4.39 -6.53 -11.74
CA GLU A 75 -4.36 -5.84 -13.03
C GLU A 75 -5.73 -5.33 -13.51
N ILE A 76 -6.86 -5.88 -13.00
CA ILE A 76 -8.24 -5.48 -13.34
C ILE A 76 -8.73 -4.33 -12.47
#